data_AF-A0A1Y1KM15-F1
#
_entry.id   AF-A0A1Y1KM15-F1
#
_cell.length_a   1.000
_cell.length_b   1.000
_cell.length_c   1.000
_cell.angle_alpha   90.00
_cell.angle_beta   90.00
_cell.angle_gamma   90.00
#
_symmetry.space_group_name_H-M   'P 1'
#
loop_
_entity.id
_entity.type
_entity.pdbx_description
1 polymer ?
#
loop_
_entity_poly.entity_id
_entity_poly.type
_entity_poly.pdbx_seq_one_letter_code
_entity_poly.pdbx_strand_id
1 'polypeptide(L)'
;MDITYHCKNASRINILAMDPSVALCFLCKTEVEFDELCECIRKEIVTDERQPLFELCFDRPKEWSPVDDGADDAIGLASSVEFDCLDRQYDSENEFEIL
;
A
#
# COMPACT_ATOMS: atom_id res chain seq x y z
N MET A 1 -10.61 -27.13 23.83
CA MET A 1 -11.70 -26.90 22.85
C MET A 1 -11.44 -25.55 22.23
N ASP A 2 -11.22 -25.51 20.93
CA ASP A 2 -10.89 -24.32 20.12
C ASP A 2 -12.14 -23.65 19.50
N ILE A 3 -13.34 -24.12 19.88
CA ILE A 3 -14.63 -23.73 19.30
C ILE A 3 -14.90 -22.23 19.27
N THR A 4 -14.28 -21.42 20.15
CA THR A 4 -14.45 -19.96 20.21
C THR A 4 -13.65 -19.21 19.14
N TYR A 5 -12.68 -19.87 18.49
CA TYR A 5 -11.89 -19.29 17.39
C TYR A 5 -12.53 -19.49 16.01
N HIS A 6 -13.60 -20.27 15.93
CA HIS A 6 -14.29 -20.60 14.68
C HIS A 6 -15.60 -19.83 14.57
N CYS A 7 -15.71 -18.95 13.57
CA CYS A 7 -16.97 -18.30 13.25
C CYS A 7 -17.89 -19.26 12.47
N LYS A 8 -19.12 -19.47 12.94
CA LYS A 8 -20.07 -20.42 12.31
C LYS A 8 -20.81 -19.83 11.10
N ASN A 9 -20.85 -18.51 10.98
CA ASN A 9 -21.63 -17.79 9.98
C ASN A 9 -20.76 -16.77 9.24
N ALA A 10 -20.98 -16.60 7.95
CA ALA A 10 -20.32 -15.56 7.16
C ALA A 10 -21.16 -14.27 7.16
N SER A 11 -20.60 -13.17 7.66
CA SER A 11 -21.19 -11.83 7.53
C SER A 11 -21.02 -11.31 6.11
N ARG A 12 -21.99 -10.53 5.61
CA ARG A 12 -21.93 -9.92 4.28
C ARG A 12 -22.27 -8.43 4.39
N ILE A 13 -21.56 -7.64 3.59
CA ILE A 13 -21.85 -6.23 3.36
C ILE A 13 -21.87 -5.97 1.86
N ASN A 14 -22.54 -4.90 1.44
CA ASN A 14 -22.46 -4.44 0.05
C ASN A 14 -21.03 -3.89 -0.20
N ILE A 15 -20.44 -4.21 -1.34
CA ILE A 15 -19.10 -3.75 -1.72
C ILE A 15 -18.98 -2.21 -1.68
N LEU A 16 -20.04 -1.49 -2.04
CA LEU A 16 -20.08 -0.03 -2.04
C LEU A 16 -20.11 0.58 -0.63
N ALA A 17 -20.31 -0.24 0.40
CA ALA A 17 -20.28 0.17 1.80
C ALA A 17 -18.94 -0.16 2.48
N MET A 18 -17.97 -0.71 1.74
CA MET A 18 -16.63 -0.98 2.25
C MET A 18 -15.83 0.33 2.35
N ASP A 19 -15.05 0.45 3.43
CA ASP A 19 -14.13 1.57 3.57
C ASP A 19 -13.07 1.53 2.45
N PRO A 20 -12.71 2.67 1.84
CA PRO A 20 -11.73 2.70 0.76
C PRO A 20 -10.30 2.37 1.22
N SER A 21 -9.98 2.49 2.51
CA SER A 21 -8.67 2.12 3.05
C SER A 21 -8.62 0.61 3.34
N VAL A 22 -7.94 -0.13 2.46
CA VAL A 22 -7.84 -1.58 2.55
C VAL A 22 -6.41 -2.05 2.28
N ALA A 23 -6.08 -3.22 2.83
CA ALA A 23 -4.85 -3.93 2.55
C ALA A 23 -5.17 -5.26 1.87
N LEU A 24 -4.50 -5.56 0.76
CA LEU A 24 -4.58 -6.85 0.08
C LEU A 24 -3.46 -7.75 0.58
N CYS A 25 -3.76 -9.04 0.73
CA CYS A 25 -2.80 -10.04 1.16
C CYS A 25 -2.96 -11.31 0.32
N PHE A 26 -1.85 -11.79 -0.23
CA PHE A 26 -1.75 -13.06 -0.92
C PHE A 26 -0.76 -13.94 -0.16
N LEU A 27 -1.07 -15.23 -0.05
CA LEU A 27 -0.20 -16.20 0.59
C LEU A 27 0.32 -17.18 -0.45
N CYS A 28 1.59 -17.03 -0.83
CA CYS A 28 2.31 -17.96 -1.69
C CYS A 28 3.27 -18.78 -0.82
N LYS A 29 3.05 -20.09 -0.71
CA LYS A 29 3.89 -21.01 0.06
C LYS A 29 5.17 -21.38 -0.68
N THR A 30 5.14 -21.30 -2.00
CA THR A 30 6.26 -21.64 -2.87
C THR A 30 6.52 -20.50 -3.85
N GLU A 31 7.73 -20.47 -4.39
CA GLU A 31 8.09 -19.53 -5.45
C GLU A 31 7.23 -19.73 -6.70
N VAL A 32 6.90 -20.99 -7.03
CA VAL A 32 6.01 -21.32 -8.16
C VAL A 32 4.63 -20.67 -7.98
N GLU A 33 4.04 -20.74 -6.79
CA GLU A 33 2.76 -20.08 -6.50
C GLU A 33 2.85 -18.55 -6.61
N PHE A 34 4.02 -17.97 -6.31
CA PHE A 34 4.26 -16.54 -6.47
C PHE A 34 4.39 -16.15 -7.94
N ASP A 35 5.10 -16.94 -8.74
CA ASP A 35 5.24 -16.72 -10.18
C ASP A 35 3.88 -16.83 -10.89
N GLU A 36 3.08 -17.85 -10.54
CA GLU A 36 1.72 -18.01 -11.06
C GLU A 36 0.82 -16.82 -10.70
N LEU A 37 0.92 -16.32 -9.46
CA LEU A 37 0.21 -15.12 -9.03
C LEU A 37 0.62 -13.90 -9.85
N CYS A 38 1.92 -13.70 -10.08
CA CYS A 38 2.45 -12.60 -10.87
C CYS A 38 1.91 -12.61 -12.30
N GLU A 39 1.89 -13.78 -12.94
CA GLU A 39 1.35 -13.95 -14.30
C GLU A 39 -0.16 -13.69 -14.35
N CYS A 40 -0.92 -14.14 -13.33
CA CYS A 40 -2.36 -13.85 -13.24
C CYS A 40 -2.63 -12.35 -13.07
N ILE A 41 -1.88 -11.67 -12.20
CA ILE A 41 -2.01 -10.21 -11.99
C ILE A 41 -1.72 -9.45 -13.28
N ARG A 42 -0.64 -9.80 -14.00
CA ARG A 42 -0.29 -9.15 -15.28
C ARG A 42 -1.39 -9.31 -16.32
N LYS A 43 -1.93 -10.53 -16.44
CA LYS A 43 -2.96 -10.84 -17.43
C LYS A 43 -4.28 -10.15 -17.12
N GLU A 44 -4.78 -10.32 -15.91
CA GLU A 44 -6.16 -9.93 -15.56
C GLU A 44 -6.26 -8.47 -15.09
N ILE A 45 -5.24 -7.93 -14.42
CA ILE A 45 -5.30 -6.59 -13.81
C ILE A 45 -4.52 -5.56 -14.64
N VAL A 46 -3.33 -5.91 -15.14
CA VAL A 46 -2.51 -4.91 -15.84
C VAL A 46 -2.94 -4.72 -17.30
N THR A 47 -3.43 -5.78 -17.96
CA THR A 47 -3.74 -5.74 -19.40
C THR A 47 -5.19 -5.34 -19.69
N ASP A 48 -6.15 -5.86 -18.92
CA ASP A 48 -7.58 -5.73 -19.23
C ASP A 48 -8.29 -4.62 -18.43
N GLU A 49 -7.74 -4.17 -17.30
CA GLU A 49 -8.34 -3.10 -16.50
C GLU A 49 -7.83 -1.70 -16.87
N ARG A 50 -8.76 -0.74 -16.99
CA ARG A 50 -8.42 0.65 -17.35
C ARG A 50 -7.82 1.44 -16.19
N GLN A 51 -8.09 1.02 -14.94
CA GLN A 51 -7.66 1.68 -13.72
C GLN A 51 -7.25 0.64 -12.67
N PRO A 52 -6.04 0.07 -12.76
CA PRO A 52 -5.58 -0.91 -11.80
C PRO A 52 -5.39 -0.28 -10.41
N LEU A 53 -5.77 -1.01 -9.36
CA LEU A 53 -5.66 -0.54 -7.97
C LEU A 53 -4.22 -0.59 -7.44
N PHE A 54 -3.37 -1.41 -8.05
CA PHE A 54 -1.95 -1.55 -7.71
C PHE A 54 -1.17 -1.96 -8.96
N GLU A 55 0.14 -1.74 -8.94
CA GLU A 55 1.05 -2.11 -10.02
C GLU A 55 1.97 -3.26 -9.61
N LEU A 56 2.44 -4.02 -10.61
CA LEU A 56 3.43 -5.08 -10.43
C LEU A 56 4.67 -4.78 -11.28
N CYS A 57 5.78 -4.46 -10.63
CA CYS A 57 7.05 -4.16 -11.27
C CYS A 57 8.03 -5.32 -11.10
N PHE A 58 8.78 -5.65 -12.16
CA PHE A 58 9.85 -6.65 -12.08
C PHE A 58 11.11 -6.05 -11.42
N ASP A 59 11.49 -4.85 -11.86
CA ASP A 59 12.58 -4.08 -11.28
C ASP A 59 12.02 -2.91 -10.46
N ARG A 60 12.81 -2.44 -9.48
CA ARG A 60 12.47 -1.22 -8.74
C ARG A 60 12.40 -0.03 -9.71
N PRO A 61 11.31 0.76 -9.70
CA PRO A 61 11.22 1.99 -10.49
C PRO A 61 12.37 2.94 -10.20
N LYS A 62 12.93 3.59 -11.23
CA LYS A 62 14.10 4.47 -11.08
C LYS A 62 13.79 5.67 -10.20
N GLU A 63 12.54 6.12 -10.21
CA GLU A 63 12.00 7.23 -9.43
C GLU A 63 12.03 6.96 -7.92
N TRP A 64 12.15 5.69 -7.51
CA TRP A 64 12.23 5.28 -6.10
C TRP A 64 13.68 5.12 -5.62
N SER A 65 14.65 5.37 -6.50
CA SER A 65 16.05 5.49 -6.11
C SER A 65 16.20 6.81 -5.34
N PRO A 66 16.88 6.82 -4.18
CA PRO A 66 17.31 8.09 -3.60
C PRO A 66 18.08 8.85 -4.69
N VAL A 67 17.74 10.11 -4.89
CA VAL A 67 18.55 11.00 -5.72
C VAL A 67 19.94 10.98 -5.08
N ASP A 68 20.93 10.50 -5.83
CA ASP A 68 22.32 10.66 -5.44
C ASP A 68 22.59 12.16 -5.48
N ASP A 69 22.43 12.84 -4.33
CA ASP A 69 22.79 14.24 -4.14
C ASP A 69 24.32 14.36 -4.24
N GLY A 70 24.82 14.25 -5.47
CA GLY A 70 26.03 14.90 -5.87
C GLY A 70 25.79 16.41 -5.74
N ALA A 71 26.49 17.03 -4.81
CA ALA A 71 26.56 18.47 -4.68
C ALA A 71 26.78 19.15 -6.05
N ASP A 72 26.16 20.33 -6.20
CA ASP A 72 26.19 21.25 -7.35
C ASP A 72 25.11 21.04 -8.42
N ASP A 73 23.86 21.42 -8.12
CA ASP A 73 23.27 22.64 -8.68
C ASP A 73 21.78 22.73 -8.30
N ALA A 74 21.45 23.76 -7.53
CA ALA A 74 20.09 24.12 -7.20
C ALA A 74 19.31 24.60 -8.44
N ILE A 75 17.98 24.54 -8.33
CA ILE A 75 16.92 25.13 -9.18
C ILE A 75 16.21 24.09 -10.07
N GLY A 76 15.14 23.48 -9.55
CA GLY A 76 14.13 22.91 -10.46
C GLY A 76 13.03 21.97 -9.95
N LEU A 77 13.07 21.40 -8.73
CA LEU A 77 12.05 20.39 -8.38
C LEU A 77 11.64 20.35 -6.89
N ALA A 78 11.42 21.51 -6.30
CA ALA A 78 10.80 21.65 -4.98
C ALA A 78 9.28 21.36 -4.96
N SER A 79 8.76 20.50 -5.85
CA SER A 79 7.31 20.31 -6.02
C SER A 79 6.78 18.95 -5.53
N SER A 80 7.64 18.02 -5.09
CA SER A 80 7.24 16.71 -4.52
C SER A 80 7.64 16.52 -3.05
N VAL A 81 8.44 17.43 -2.49
CA VAL A 81 8.91 17.38 -1.08
C VAL A 81 8.11 18.30 -0.13
N GLU A 82 7.08 18.99 -0.64
CA GLU A 82 6.32 19.97 0.16
C GLU A 82 5.22 19.38 1.06
N PHE A 83 5.03 18.05 1.09
CA PHE A 83 4.04 17.45 2.01
C PHE A 83 4.62 17.00 3.37
N ASP A 84 5.95 16.92 3.54
CA ASP A 84 6.54 16.29 4.73
C ASP A 84 7.31 17.25 5.67
N CYS A 85 7.18 18.57 5.50
CA CYS A 85 7.94 19.54 6.31
C CYS A 85 7.13 20.75 6.85
N LEU A 86 5.80 20.73 6.74
CA LEU A 86 4.95 21.69 7.45
C LEU A 86 4.07 20.97 8.48
N ASP A 87 4.42 21.24 9.74
CA ASP A 87 3.58 21.15 10.94
C ASP A 87 3.64 19.88 11.81
N ARG A 88 4.86 19.38 12.03
CA ARG A 88 5.17 18.57 13.23
C ARG A 88 5.31 19.46 14.47
N GLN A 89 4.32 20.33 14.70
CA GLN A 89 4.22 21.22 15.86
C GLN A 89 2.93 21.01 16.65
N TYR A 90 2.52 19.74 16.83
CA TYR A 90 1.62 19.32 17.92
C TYR A 90 2.36 18.36 18.84
N ASP A 91 3.33 18.90 19.56
CA ASP A 91 3.81 18.31 20.81
C ASP A 91 2.85 18.74 21.93
N SER A 92 1.76 17.99 22.08
CA SER A 92 0.94 18.02 23.29
C SER A 92 0.75 16.58 23.76
N GLU A 93 1.71 16.11 24.55
CA GLU A 93 1.70 14.77 25.16
C GLU A 93 0.65 14.62 26.30
N ASN A 94 -0.50 15.31 26.24
CA ASN A 94 -1.46 15.39 27.35
C ASN A 94 -2.94 15.13 27.00
N GLU A 95 -3.26 14.25 26.04
CA GLU A 95 -4.66 13.88 25.76
C GLU A 95 -4.93 12.38 25.73
N PHE A 96 -4.63 11.69 26.83
CA PHE A 96 -5.33 10.45 27.20
C PHE A 96 -5.58 10.44 28.73
N GLU A 97 -6.47 11.31 29.21
CA GLU A 97 -7.15 11.00 30.48
C GLU A 97 -8.25 9.97 30.18
N ILE A 98 -8.13 8.80 30.79
CA ILE A 98 -9.18 7.78 30.80
C ILE A 98 -10.27 8.28 31.75
N LEU A 99 -11.48 8.46 31.24
CA LEU A 99 -12.72 8.50 32.04
C LEU A 99 -13.49 7.20 31.82
#